data_AF-A0A2K3MYW8-F1
#
_entry.id   AF-A0A2K3MYW8-F1
#
_cell.length_a   1.000
_cell.length_b   1.000
_cell.length_c   1.000
_cell.angle_alpha   90.00
_cell.angle_beta   90.00
_cell.angle_gamma   90.00
#
_symmetry.space_group_name_H-M   'P 1'
#
loop_
_entity.id
_entity.type
_entity.pdbx_description
1 polymer ?
#
loop_
_entity_poly.entity_id
_entity_poly.type
_entity_poly.pdbx_seq_one_letter_code
_entity_poly.pdbx_strand_id
1 'polypeptide(L)'
;MEDGKWVLVCGSSQKDLWKPSLPNADDEPSRPLKVAFSEPAEYWTDAIPIGNGRLGAMIWGGVQSEALQLNEDTLWTGIPGNYTDKNAPEALAVVRKLVDDRKYSDASIAAKKLTGGPTDVYQPLGDIKLEFDDSHLKYSEESYHRELDLDIATAKIKYNVGDAEFTREHFASNPDQVLVTKFSTSKSGSLSFTVSLESQLDHNSRVSGLNQIIMEGSCRGKRPPEVNSSDKSKGIQFSAVLDIQISNEKGFIHVLDDKKLRVESSDWAILLLTASSSFDGPFTKPEDSKKDPTSESLSKMKSAKSFSYDDIYARHLDDYQNLFHRVSLQLSKSSKTVLGKPILDERKLVSCQTNISQIGGDNVAPTSSRIKSFQNDEDPSFVELLFQYGRYLLIACSRPGTQVANLQGIWNKDVTPAWDCAPHLNINLQMNYWPSLSNNLHECQEPLFDHISALSVNGSKTAKVNYEANGWVTHHVSDLWAKTSPYEEDPVWAVWPMGGAWLCTHLWEHYTYTMDK
;
A
#
# COMPACT_ATOMS: atom_id res chain seq x y z
N MET A 1 14.23 50.08 31.01
CA MET A 1 14.59 48.76 30.46
C MET A 1 13.66 47.76 31.12
N GLU A 2 12.65 47.16 30.52
CA GLU A 2 11.98 47.29 29.22
C GLU A 2 10.55 46.78 29.47
N ASP A 3 9.54 47.56 29.09
CA ASP A 3 8.13 47.20 29.23
C ASP A 3 7.78 46.14 28.18
N GLY A 4 7.49 44.92 28.63
CA GLY A 4 6.94 43.86 27.79
C GLY A 4 5.52 44.19 27.35
N LYS A 5 5.38 44.75 26.14
CA LYS A 5 4.08 44.93 25.48
C LYS A 5 3.48 43.57 25.16
N TRP A 6 2.42 43.21 25.88
CA TRP A 6 1.49 42.17 25.45
C TRP A 6 0.68 42.69 24.26
N VAL A 7 0.80 42.04 23.11
CA VAL A 7 -0.09 42.27 21.97
C VAL A 7 -1.27 41.30 22.10
N LEU A 8 -2.44 41.85 22.41
CA LEU A 8 -3.71 41.15 22.24
C LEU A 8 -3.93 40.92 20.75
N VAL A 9 -3.78 39.67 20.30
CA VAL A 9 -4.24 39.26 18.97
C VAL A 9 -5.77 39.21 19.02
N CYS A 10 -6.41 40.27 18.54
CA CYS A 10 -7.83 40.23 18.25
C CYS A 10 -8.07 39.13 17.22
N GLY A 11 -8.95 38.18 17.53
CA GLY A 11 -9.40 37.17 16.57
C GLY A 11 -9.91 37.87 15.32
N SER A 12 -9.27 37.60 14.19
CA SER A 12 -9.80 38.00 12.90
C SER A 12 -11.18 37.37 12.76
N SER A 13 -12.19 38.20 12.50
CA SER A 13 -13.52 37.72 12.18
C SER A 13 -13.40 36.73 11.02
N GLN A 14 -13.83 35.49 11.26
CA GLN A 14 -13.84 34.32 10.36
C GLN A 14 -14.54 34.52 9.00
N LYS A 15 -14.94 35.73 8.62
CA LYS A 15 -15.74 35.98 7.40
C LYS A 15 -14.98 36.52 6.18
N ASP A 16 -13.68 36.86 6.30
CA ASP A 16 -12.95 37.48 5.19
C ASP A 16 -11.69 36.71 4.71
N LEU A 17 -11.48 35.45 5.11
CA LEU A 17 -10.24 34.72 4.79
C LEU A 17 -10.40 33.40 4.01
N TRP A 18 -11.60 33.05 3.53
CA TRP A 18 -11.74 31.90 2.65
C TRP A 18 -12.72 32.21 1.52
N LYS A 19 -12.19 32.80 0.44
CA LYS A 19 -12.81 32.63 -0.88
C LYS A 19 -12.10 31.45 -1.51
N PRO A 20 -12.72 30.27 -1.65
CA PRO A 20 -12.17 29.25 -2.53
C PRO A 20 -12.10 29.88 -3.91
N SER A 21 -10.89 30.03 -4.44
CA SER A 21 -10.71 30.30 -5.86
C SER A 21 -11.29 29.10 -6.60
N LEU A 22 -12.47 29.29 -7.18
CA LEU A 22 -12.98 28.37 -8.20
C LEU A 22 -11.91 28.28 -9.29
N PRO A 23 -11.56 27.08 -9.78
CA PRO A 23 -10.66 26.95 -10.92
C PRO A 23 -11.24 27.75 -12.08
N ASN A 24 -10.43 28.64 -12.66
CA ASN A 24 -10.85 29.37 -13.84
C ASN A 24 -10.90 28.37 -15.00
N ALA A 25 -11.87 28.53 -15.90
CA ALA A 25 -11.99 27.71 -17.12
C ALA A 25 -10.81 27.86 -18.11
N ASP A 26 -9.79 28.66 -17.76
CA ASP A 26 -8.59 28.97 -18.54
C ASP A 26 -7.29 28.45 -17.88
N ASP A 27 -7.37 27.52 -16.91
CA ASP A 27 -6.18 26.93 -16.31
C ASP A 27 -5.41 26.09 -17.35
N GLU A 28 -4.18 26.51 -17.67
CA GLU A 28 -3.22 25.70 -18.44
C GLU A 28 -3.15 24.27 -17.88
N PRO A 29 -2.93 23.24 -18.71
CA PRO A 29 -2.92 21.86 -18.24
C PRO A 29 -1.96 21.74 -17.05
N SER A 30 -2.49 21.37 -15.89
CA SER A 30 -1.69 21.08 -14.70
C SER A 30 -0.62 20.08 -15.10
N ARG A 31 0.63 20.31 -14.68
CA ARG A 31 1.74 19.39 -14.98
C ARG A 31 1.37 17.97 -14.55
N PRO A 32 1.73 16.95 -15.35
CA PRO A 32 1.31 15.57 -15.08
C PRO A 32 1.87 15.07 -13.74
N LEU A 33 1.00 14.59 -12.86
CA LEU A 33 1.36 13.96 -11.58
C LEU A 33 1.77 12.50 -11.81
N LYS A 34 2.92 12.32 -12.48
CA LYS A 34 3.41 11.01 -12.89
C LYS A 34 4.73 10.64 -12.24
N VAL A 35 4.80 9.44 -11.67
CA VAL A 35 6.05 8.80 -11.27
C VAL A 35 6.55 7.99 -12.47
N ALA A 36 7.49 8.55 -13.22
CA ALA A 36 7.98 8.00 -14.49
C ALA A 36 9.35 7.31 -14.36
N PHE A 37 9.58 6.30 -15.22
CA PHE A 37 10.82 5.53 -15.34
C PHE A 37 11.07 5.13 -16.81
N SER A 38 12.34 5.09 -17.21
CA SER A 38 12.77 4.74 -18.57
C SER A 38 13.30 3.31 -18.71
N GLU A 39 13.17 2.49 -17.66
CA GLU A 39 13.68 1.11 -17.63
C GLU A 39 12.81 0.23 -16.73
N PRO A 40 12.75 -1.10 -16.97
CA PRO A 40 12.14 -2.06 -16.03
C PRO A 40 12.71 -1.93 -14.62
N ALA A 41 11.95 -2.32 -13.60
CA ALA A 41 12.44 -2.32 -12.23
C ALA A 41 13.58 -3.33 -12.06
N GLU A 42 14.70 -2.88 -11.48
CA GLU A 42 15.81 -3.73 -11.06
C GLU A 42 15.63 -4.18 -9.61
N TYR A 43 15.18 -3.27 -8.75
CA TYR A 43 14.89 -3.54 -7.34
C TYR A 43 13.39 -3.41 -7.05
N TRP A 44 12.94 -4.10 -6.01
CA TRP A 44 11.54 -4.02 -5.55
C TRP A 44 11.11 -2.60 -5.19
N THR A 45 12.04 -1.79 -4.66
CA THR A 45 11.81 -0.37 -4.32
C THR A 45 11.55 0.52 -5.53
N ASP A 46 11.76 -0.01 -6.73
CA ASP A 46 11.63 0.71 -7.99
C ASP A 46 10.40 0.24 -8.75
N ALA A 47 9.77 -0.85 -8.31
CA ALA A 47 8.49 -1.33 -8.82
C ALA A 47 7.36 -0.36 -8.42
N ILE A 48 6.31 -0.33 -9.24
CA ILE A 48 5.19 0.60 -9.03
C ILE A 48 4.16 -0.02 -8.07
N PRO A 49 3.86 0.61 -6.92
CA PRO A 49 2.79 0.16 -6.05
C PRO A 49 1.43 0.57 -6.62
N ILE A 50 0.49 -0.39 -6.68
CA ILE A 50 -0.95 -0.15 -6.86
C ILE A 50 -1.73 -0.84 -5.75
N GLY A 51 -2.90 -0.32 -5.40
CA GLY A 51 -3.73 -0.95 -4.38
C GLY A 51 -5.11 -0.33 -4.25
N ASN A 52 -6.04 -1.10 -3.67
CA ASN A 52 -7.43 -0.68 -3.44
C ASN A 52 -7.81 -0.67 -1.95
N GLY A 53 -6.82 -0.55 -1.08
CA GLY A 53 -6.92 -0.71 0.37
C GLY A 53 -6.73 -2.16 0.82
N ARG A 54 -7.37 -3.13 0.14
CA ARG A 54 -7.29 -4.55 0.51
C ARG A 54 -6.25 -5.34 -0.29
N LEU A 55 -6.37 -5.29 -1.61
CA LEU A 55 -5.47 -5.91 -2.56
C LEU A 55 -4.40 -4.91 -2.99
N GLY A 56 -3.15 -5.33 -2.92
CA GLY A 56 -2.00 -4.56 -3.39
C GLY A 56 -1.21 -5.33 -4.44
N ALA A 57 -0.57 -4.61 -5.35
CA ALA A 57 0.45 -5.19 -6.20
C ALA A 57 1.66 -4.27 -6.41
N MET A 58 2.84 -4.86 -6.56
CA MET A 58 4.06 -4.17 -7.02
C MET A 58 4.36 -4.60 -8.44
N ILE A 59 4.33 -3.65 -9.38
CA ILE A 59 4.47 -3.88 -10.82
C ILE A 59 5.93 -3.67 -11.24
N TRP A 60 6.58 -4.71 -11.73
CA TRP A 60 8.00 -4.67 -12.10
C TRP A 60 8.25 -4.03 -13.47
N GLY A 61 7.35 -4.22 -14.43
CA GLY A 61 7.50 -3.65 -15.77
C GLY A 61 8.43 -4.45 -16.68
N GLY A 62 8.71 -5.71 -16.38
CA GLY A 62 9.65 -6.52 -17.17
C GLY A 62 9.15 -6.84 -18.59
N VAL A 63 10.04 -6.87 -19.58
CA VAL A 63 9.64 -6.98 -21.00
C VAL A 63 9.46 -8.44 -21.44
N GLN A 64 10.45 -9.29 -21.15
CA GLN A 64 10.39 -10.73 -21.44
C GLN A 64 9.71 -11.51 -20.32
N SER A 65 10.06 -11.21 -19.07
CA SER A 65 9.44 -11.80 -17.87
C SER A 65 8.90 -10.64 -17.03
N GLU A 66 7.62 -10.70 -16.71
CA GLU A 66 6.92 -9.71 -15.89
C GLU A 66 6.43 -10.38 -14.60
N ALA A 67 6.50 -9.62 -13.51
CA ALA A 67 6.03 -10.06 -12.20
C ALA A 67 5.12 -8.97 -11.62
N LEU A 68 3.91 -9.37 -11.23
CA LEU A 68 3.07 -8.57 -10.36
C LEU A 68 3.08 -9.25 -9.01
N GLN A 69 3.84 -8.70 -8.08
CA GLN A 69 3.86 -9.23 -6.73
C GLN A 69 2.62 -8.78 -5.97
N LEU A 70 1.95 -9.71 -5.33
CA LEU A 70 0.61 -9.56 -4.78
C LEU A 70 0.62 -9.54 -3.26
N ASN A 71 -0.27 -8.72 -2.72
CA ASN A 71 -0.57 -8.63 -1.30
C ASN A 71 -2.08 -8.62 -1.07
N GLU A 72 -2.49 -9.19 0.06
CA GLU A 72 -3.84 -9.03 0.62
C GLU A 72 -3.65 -8.69 2.11
N ASP A 73 -4.30 -7.62 2.56
CA ASP A 73 -4.04 -6.96 3.84
C ASP A 73 -4.30 -7.83 5.09
N THR A 74 -5.04 -8.94 4.96
CA THR A 74 -5.36 -9.86 6.05
C THR A 74 -4.46 -11.11 6.11
N LEU A 75 -3.45 -11.25 5.25
CA LEU A 75 -2.52 -12.38 5.30
C LEU A 75 -1.42 -12.17 6.34
N TRP A 76 -1.57 -12.83 7.49
CA TRP A 76 -0.61 -12.78 8.59
C TRP A 76 -0.34 -14.18 9.13
N THR A 77 0.83 -14.37 9.76
CA THR A 77 1.06 -15.56 10.58
C THR A 77 0.21 -15.55 11.84
N GLY A 78 0.20 -16.66 12.54
CA GLY A 78 -0.31 -16.71 13.91
C GLY A 78 -1.78 -17.01 14.04
N ILE A 79 -2.25 -16.84 15.28
CA ILE A 79 -3.62 -17.04 15.73
C ILE A 79 -3.90 -16.08 16.90
N PRO A 80 -5.17 -15.81 17.26
CA PRO A 80 -5.49 -15.02 18.45
C PRO A 80 -4.81 -15.54 19.71
N GLY A 81 -4.09 -14.67 20.41
CA GLY A 81 -3.25 -15.02 21.57
C GLY A 81 -3.77 -14.54 22.92
N ASN A 82 -3.10 -14.97 24.00
CA ASN A 82 -3.26 -14.36 25.33
C ASN A 82 -2.12 -13.36 25.59
N TYR A 83 -2.47 -12.07 25.58
CA TYR A 83 -1.52 -10.96 25.73
C TYR A 83 -1.40 -10.45 27.17
N THR A 84 -1.61 -11.34 28.16
CA THR A 84 -1.57 -10.99 29.58
C THR A 84 -0.50 -11.78 30.34
N ASP A 85 0.10 -11.17 31.36
CA ASP A 85 1.04 -11.82 32.28
C ASP A 85 0.62 -11.51 33.72
N LYS A 86 0.30 -12.57 34.47
CA LYS A 86 -0.14 -12.48 35.87
C LYS A 86 0.99 -12.10 36.83
N ASN A 87 2.26 -12.24 36.41
CA ASN A 87 3.42 -11.86 37.21
C ASN A 87 3.83 -10.40 37.00
N ALA A 88 3.27 -9.73 35.99
CA ALA A 88 3.61 -8.35 35.66
C ALA A 88 3.33 -7.34 36.81
N PRO A 89 2.25 -7.46 37.62
CA PRO A 89 2.04 -6.56 38.76
C PRO A 89 3.19 -6.60 39.78
N GLU A 90 3.68 -7.79 40.11
CA GLU A 90 4.79 -7.99 41.05
C GLU A 90 6.10 -7.43 40.48
N ALA A 91 6.38 -7.70 39.20
CA ALA A 91 7.54 -7.15 38.51
C ALA A 91 7.48 -5.61 38.44
N LEU A 92 6.30 -5.05 38.18
CA LEU A 92 6.09 -3.60 38.09
C LEU A 92 6.33 -2.92 39.44
N ALA A 93 5.91 -3.53 40.55
CA ALA A 93 6.18 -3.01 41.89
C ALA A 93 7.69 -2.94 42.17
N VAL A 94 8.45 -3.95 41.75
CA VAL A 94 9.92 -3.96 41.86
C VAL A 94 10.53 -2.86 40.99
N VAL A 95 10.11 -2.74 39.73
CA VAL A 95 10.60 -1.71 38.81
C VAL A 95 10.35 -0.31 39.37
N ARG A 96 9.12 -0.02 39.82
CA ARG A 96 8.76 1.28 40.42
C ARG A 96 9.65 1.61 41.62
N LYS A 97 9.84 0.66 42.54
CA LYS A 97 10.74 0.84 43.69
C LYS A 97 12.18 1.16 43.28
N LEU A 98 12.72 0.44 42.29
CA LEU A 98 14.08 0.68 41.79
C LEU A 98 14.21 2.06 41.13
N VAL A 99 13.19 2.52 40.41
CA VAL A 99 13.12 3.87 39.84
C VAL A 99 13.07 4.93 40.94
N ASP A 100 12.23 4.73 41.96
CA ASP A 100 12.12 5.64 43.12
C ASP A 100 13.46 5.74 43.88
N ASP A 101 14.18 4.62 44.00
CA ASP A 101 15.53 4.53 44.58
C ASP A 101 16.65 5.06 43.65
N ARG A 102 16.31 5.55 42.45
CA ARG A 102 17.23 6.02 41.39
C ARG A 102 18.22 4.96 40.89
N LYS A 103 17.87 3.68 41.00
CA LYS A 103 18.65 2.53 40.50
C LYS A 103 18.22 2.16 39.09
N TYR A 104 18.44 3.06 38.13
CA TYR A 104 17.89 2.91 36.77
C TYR A 104 18.40 1.67 36.04
N SER A 105 19.69 1.32 36.18
CA SER A 105 20.25 0.10 35.58
C SER A 105 19.56 -1.16 36.09
N ASP A 106 19.34 -1.25 37.41
CA ASP A 106 18.63 -2.38 38.01
C ASP A 106 17.16 -2.40 37.60
N ALA A 107 16.53 -1.21 37.50
CA ALA A 107 15.15 -1.07 37.03
C ALA A 107 14.99 -1.58 35.58
N SER A 108 15.92 -1.25 34.67
CA SER A 108 15.92 -1.77 33.30
C SER A 108 16.08 -3.28 33.24
N ILE A 109 16.93 -3.86 34.10
CA ILE A 109 17.08 -5.32 34.20
C ILE A 109 15.78 -5.96 34.71
N ALA A 110 15.15 -5.38 35.75
CA ALA A 110 13.90 -5.86 36.29
C ALA A 110 12.73 -5.72 35.30
N ALA A 111 12.72 -4.68 34.48
CA ALA A 111 11.69 -4.42 33.48
C ALA A 111 11.62 -5.47 32.36
N LYS A 112 12.66 -6.29 32.18
CA LYS A 112 12.58 -7.47 31.29
C LYS A 112 11.48 -8.45 31.69
N LYS A 113 11.07 -8.46 32.96
CA LYS A 113 9.93 -9.28 33.43
C LYS A 113 8.57 -8.68 33.08
N LEU A 114 8.54 -7.51 32.46
CA LEU A 114 7.31 -6.87 31.98
C LEU A 114 7.12 -7.08 30.47
N THR A 115 8.05 -7.73 29.78
CA THR A 115 7.91 -8.00 28.34
C THR A 115 6.86 -9.08 28.07
N GLY A 116 6.29 -9.09 26.87
CA GLY A 116 5.37 -10.13 26.42
C GLY A 116 5.97 -10.94 25.28
N GLY A 117 5.14 -11.70 24.56
CA GLY A 117 5.54 -12.35 23.32
C GLY A 117 5.74 -11.36 22.18
N PRO A 118 6.30 -11.82 21.05
CA PRO A 118 6.52 -10.98 19.88
C PRO A 118 5.22 -10.86 19.05
N THR A 119 5.20 -10.03 18.02
CA THR A 119 4.05 -9.89 17.09
C THR A 119 3.98 -11.04 16.11
N ASP A 120 2.84 -11.19 15.44
CA ASP A 120 2.75 -11.96 14.21
C ASP A 120 3.17 -11.15 12.98
N VAL A 121 3.44 -11.86 11.88
CA VAL A 121 4.17 -11.34 10.72
C VAL A 121 3.25 -11.20 9.50
N TYR A 122 3.25 -10.04 8.86
CA TYR A 122 2.53 -9.84 7.60
C TYR A 122 3.13 -10.70 6.48
N GLN A 123 2.30 -11.27 5.60
CA GLN A 123 2.74 -12.21 4.56
C GLN A 123 2.37 -11.75 3.14
N PRO A 124 3.23 -11.99 2.14
CA PRO A 124 2.88 -11.80 0.74
C PRO A 124 1.84 -12.84 0.29
N LEU A 125 0.93 -12.45 -0.62
CA LEU A 125 -0.03 -13.39 -1.22
C LEU A 125 0.68 -14.30 -2.23
N GLY A 126 1.56 -13.72 -3.06
CA GLY A 126 2.26 -14.44 -4.13
C GLY A 126 2.60 -13.51 -5.29
N ASP A 127 2.72 -14.06 -6.49
CA ASP A 127 3.03 -13.34 -7.72
C ASP A 127 2.12 -13.82 -8.87
N ILE A 128 1.71 -12.89 -9.74
CA ILE A 128 1.39 -13.24 -11.14
C ILE A 128 2.71 -13.23 -11.90
N LYS A 129 3.11 -14.38 -12.46
CA LYS A 129 4.27 -14.50 -13.35
C LYS A 129 3.80 -14.55 -14.79
N LEU A 130 4.41 -13.73 -15.63
CA LEU A 130 4.11 -13.61 -17.05
C LEU A 130 5.39 -13.80 -17.85
N GLU A 131 5.39 -14.78 -18.75
CA GLU A 131 6.53 -15.09 -19.60
C GLU A 131 6.14 -14.87 -21.06
N PHE A 132 6.78 -13.90 -21.70
CA PHE A 132 6.62 -13.57 -23.13
C PHE A 132 7.64 -14.33 -23.98
N ASP A 133 7.37 -14.41 -25.28
CA ASP A 133 8.22 -15.15 -26.22
C ASP A 133 9.60 -14.50 -26.38
N ASP A 134 10.60 -15.28 -26.80
CA ASP A 134 12.00 -14.83 -27.00
C ASP A 134 12.16 -13.61 -27.93
N SER A 135 11.15 -13.29 -28.74
CA SER A 135 11.11 -12.04 -29.51
C SER A 135 11.22 -10.80 -28.62
N HIS A 136 10.70 -10.88 -27.39
CA HIS A 136 10.74 -9.80 -26.40
C HIS A 136 12.14 -9.54 -25.82
N LEU A 137 13.11 -10.46 -26.01
CA LEU A 137 14.52 -10.23 -25.65
C LEU A 137 15.15 -9.06 -26.44
N LYS A 138 14.58 -8.71 -27.60
CA LYS A 138 15.11 -7.68 -28.51
C LYS A 138 14.11 -6.53 -28.67
N TYR A 139 13.68 -5.96 -27.55
CA TYR A 139 12.85 -4.74 -27.56
C TYR A 139 13.71 -3.50 -27.82
N SER A 140 13.07 -2.41 -28.27
CA SER A 140 13.73 -1.11 -28.42
C SER A 140 13.82 -0.42 -27.06
N GLU A 141 14.99 -0.40 -26.44
CA GLU A 141 15.20 0.22 -25.12
C GLU A 141 14.77 1.69 -25.07
N GLU A 142 15.03 2.46 -26.14
CA GLU A 142 14.64 3.87 -26.25
C GLU A 142 13.11 4.09 -26.28
N SER A 143 12.34 3.05 -26.65
CA SER A 143 10.87 3.09 -26.65
C SER A 143 10.26 2.73 -25.30
N TYR A 144 11.07 2.19 -24.38
CA TYR A 144 10.57 1.72 -23.10
C TYR A 144 10.21 2.90 -22.20
N HIS A 145 9.02 2.84 -21.64
CA HIS A 145 8.54 3.79 -20.65
C HIS A 145 7.59 3.09 -19.69
N ARG A 146 7.75 3.34 -18.40
CA ARG A 146 6.72 2.99 -17.40
C ARG A 146 6.44 4.15 -16.49
N GLU A 147 5.18 4.29 -16.10
CA GLU A 147 4.72 5.37 -15.24
C GLU A 147 3.63 4.90 -14.30
N LEU A 148 3.56 5.51 -13.12
CA LEU A 148 2.35 5.56 -12.31
C LEU A 148 1.74 6.94 -12.48
N ASP A 149 0.53 7.00 -13.04
CA ASP A 149 -0.23 8.23 -13.11
C ASP A 149 -1.11 8.36 -11.87
N LEU A 150 -0.80 9.36 -11.03
CA LEU A 150 -1.52 9.60 -9.79
C LEU A 150 -2.90 10.22 -10.02
N ASP A 151 -3.21 10.79 -11.19
CA ASP A 151 -4.53 11.35 -11.47
C ASP A 151 -5.60 10.26 -11.67
N ILE A 152 -5.16 9.10 -12.16
CA ILE A 152 -6.02 7.97 -12.55
C ILE A 152 -5.68 6.66 -11.82
N ALA A 153 -4.74 6.71 -10.86
CA ALA A 153 -4.26 5.54 -10.10
C ALA A 153 -3.95 4.32 -10.98
N THR A 154 -3.28 4.54 -12.11
CA THR A 154 -3.00 3.50 -13.10
C THR A 154 -1.52 3.46 -13.42
N ALA A 155 -0.92 2.27 -13.28
CA ALA A 155 0.42 2.02 -13.78
C ALA A 155 0.37 1.66 -15.26
N LYS A 156 1.20 2.29 -16.08
CA LYS A 156 1.26 2.09 -17.52
C LYS A 156 2.68 1.74 -17.93
N ILE A 157 2.83 0.72 -18.77
CA ILE A 157 4.11 0.33 -19.39
C ILE A 157 3.93 0.33 -20.90
N LYS A 158 4.91 0.87 -21.62
CA LYS A 158 4.96 0.90 -23.09
C LYS A 158 6.35 0.50 -23.56
N TYR A 159 6.42 -0.27 -24.64
CA TYR A 159 7.67 -0.65 -25.31
C TYR A 159 7.37 -1.21 -26.70
N ASN A 160 8.38 -1.20 -27.57
CA ASN A 160 8.28 -1.77 -28.92
C ASN A 160 9.11 -3.05 -29.06
N VAL A 161 8.53 -4.06 -29.71
CA VAL A 161 9.23 -5.26 -30.17
C VAL A 161 9.08 -5.33 -31.70
N GLY A 162 10.18 -5.09 -32.41
CA GLY A 162 10.12 -4.93 -33.87
C GLY A 162 9.26 -3.73 -34.28
N ASP A 163 8.21 -3.98 -35.07
CA ASP A 163 7.24 -2.98 -35.54
C ASP A 163 5.97 -2.90 -34.67
N ALA A 164 5.86 -3.73 -33.64
CA ALA A 164 4.70 -3.78 -32.74
C ALA A 164 4.96 -3.00 -31.46
N GLU A 165 4.08 -2.07 -31.13
CA GLU A 165 4.01 -1.39 -29.83
C GLU A 165 3.17 -2.24 -28.89
N PHE A 166 3.63 -2.40 -27.65
CA PHE A 166 2.95 -3.09 -26.57
C PHE A 166 2.64 -2.09 -25.47
N THR A 167 1.41 -2.11 -24.99
CA THR A 167 0.96 -1.32 -23.83
C THR A 167 0.40 -2.24 -22.77
N ARG A 168 0.75 -1.97 -21.50
CA ARG A 168 0.18 -2.62 -20.33
C ARG A 168 -0.37 -1.56 -19.38
N GLU A 169 -1.57 -1.79 -18.87
CA GLU A 169 -2.25 -0.91 -17.91
C GLU A 169 -2.66 -1.73 -16.70
N HIS A 170 -2.29 -1.28 -15.49
CA HIS A 170 -2.55 -1.97 -14.23
C HIS A 170 -3.22 -1.02 -13.25
N PHE A 171 -4.30 -1.47 -12.62
CA PHE A 171 -4.96 -0.74 -11.54
C PHE A 171 -5.67 -1.70 -10.59
N ALA A 172 -6.00 -1.21 -9.39
CA ALA A 172 -6.70 -1.96 -8.36
C ALA A 172 -8.05 -1.26 -8.09
N SER A 173 -9.15 -1.85 -8.57
CA SER A 173 -10.49 -1.26 -8.38
C SER A 173 -10.98 -1.54 -6.96
N ASN A 174 -11.25 -0.49 -6.18
CA ASN A 174 -11.94 -0.60 -4.90
C ASN A 174 -13.43 -0.94 -5.06
N PRO A 175 -14.21 -0.30 -5.95
CA PRO A 175 -15.63 -0.65 -6.10
C PRO A 175 -15.89 -2.10 -6.51
N ASP A 176 -14.99 -2.67 -7.33
CA ASP A 176 -15.16 -4.02 -7.90
C ASP A 176 -14.25 -5.06 -7.26
N GLN A 177 -13.41 -4.63 -6.31
CA GLN A 177 -12.61 -5.50 -5.44
C GLN A 177 -11.70 -6.47 -6.22
N VAL A 178 -11.08 -5.95 -7.29
CA VAL A 178 -10.32 -6.71 -8.29
C VAL A 178 -9.05 -5.94 -8.73
N LEU A 179 -7.95 -6.66 -8.91
CA LEU A 179 -6.75 -6.18 -9.60
C LEU A 179 -6.92 -6.44 -11.10
N VAL A 180 -6.73 -5.41 -11.92
CA VAL A 180 -6.93 -5.47 -13.36
C VAL A 180 -5.61 -5.23 -14.07
N THR A 181 -5.31 -6.05 -15.06
CA THR A 181 -4.23 -5.81 -16.02
C THR A 181 -4.76 -5.93 -17.43
N LYS A 182 -4.57 -4.88 -18.25
CA LYS A 182 -4.91 -4.90 -19.68
C LYS A 182 -3.64 -4.86 -20.51
N PHE A 183 -3.53 -5.77 -21.46
CA PHE A 183 -2.52 -5.82 -22.49
C PHE A 183 -3.15 -5.37 -23.81
N SER A 184 -2.42 -4.59 -24.58
CA SER A 184 -2.81 -4.20 -25.94
C SER A 184 -1.58 -4.12 -26.82
N THR A 185 -1.73 -4.44 -28.10
CA THR A 185 -0.67 -4.30 -29.09
C THR A 185 -1.15 -3.59 -30.35
N SER A 186 -0.26 -2.83 -31.00
CA SER A 186 -0.57 -2.13 -32.25
C SER A 186 -0.67 -3.05 -33.46
N LYS A 187 -0.17 -4.28 -33.35
CA LYS A 187 -0.15 -5.28 -34.43
C LYS A 187 -1.08 -6.43 -34.11
N SER A 188 -2.00 -6.72 -35.03
CA SER A 188 -2.99 -7.77 -34.78
C SER A 188 -2.35 -9.15 -34.62
N GLY A 189 -2.75 -9.86 -33.57
CA GLY A 189 -2.31 -11.22 -33.25
C GLY A 189 -0.87 -11.34 -32.76
N SER A 190 -0.22 -10.25 -32.32
CA SER A 190 1.16 -10.33 -31.82
C SER A 190 1.29 -10.53 -30.31
N LEU A 191 0.19 -10.60 -29.55
CA LEU A 191 0.24 -10.86 -28.11
C LEU A 191 0.20 -12.36 -27.81
N SER A 192 1.32 -12.89 -27.31
CA SER A 192 1.41 -14.24 -26.77
C SER A 192 2.24 -14.25 -25.48
N PHE A 193 1.74 -14.93 -24.44
CA PHE A 193 2.41 -15.06 -23.15
C PHE A 193 1.90 -16.27 -22.36
N THR A 194 2.75 -16.80 -21.48
CA THR A 194 2.36 -17.79 -20.47
C THR A 194 2.14 -17.09 -19.14
N VAL A 195 1.09 -17.45 -18.41
CA VAL A 195 0.81 -16.91 -17.08
C VAL A 195 0.63 -18.01 -16.04
N SER A 196 1.12 -17.75 -14.83
CA SER A 196 0.96 -18.60 -13.65
C SER A 196 0.82 -17.79 -12.37
N LEU A 197 0.24 -18.42 -11.34
CA LEU A 197 0.19 -17.90 -9.97
C LEU A 197 1.13 -18.74 -9.09
N GLU A 198 2.04 -18.06 -8.38
CA GLU A 198 3.01 -18.68 -7.48
C GLU A 198 3.02 -17.96 -6.13
N SER A 199 3.35 -18.66 -5.05
CA SER A 199 3.51 -18.06 -3.71
C SER A 199 4.74 -18.60 -2.99
N GLN A 200 5.35 -17.77 -2.14
CA GLN A 200 6.38 -18.23 -1.19
C GLN A 200 5.77 -19.01 -0.01
N LEU A 201 4.46 -18.93 0.17
CA LEU A 201 3.70 -19.67 1.18
C LEU A 201 3.37 -21.09 0.69
N ASP A 202 2.92 -21.95 1.60
CA ASP A 202 2.37 -23.25 1.22
C ASP A 202 1.10 -23.05 0.39
N HIS A 203 1.13 -23.50 -0.86
CA HIS A 203 0.08 -23.25 -1.83
C HIS A 203 -0.01 -24.36 -2.89
N ASN A 204 -1.17 -24.41 -3.53
CA ASN A 204 -1.41 -25.17 -4.74
C ASN A 204 -2.18 -24.32 -5.74
N SER A 205 -1.65 -24.24 -6.96
CA SER A 205 -2.30 -23.59 -8.11
C SER A 205 -2.84 -24.66 -9.06
N ARG A 206 -4.04 -24.45 -9.58
CA ARG A 206 -4.65 -25.30 -10.63
C ARG A 206 -5.37 -24.44 -11.66
N VAL A 207 -5.46 -24.93 -12.89
CA VAL A 207 -6.37 -24.36 -13.88
C VAL A 207 -7.80 -24.80 -13.58
N SER A 208 -8.75 -23.88 -13.76
CA SER A 208 -10.17 -24.15 -13.64
C SER A 208 -10.88 -23.71 -14.92
N GLY A 209 -11.60 -24.63 -15.56
CA GLY A 209 -12.24 -24.37 -16.84
C GLY A 209 -11.23 -24.11 -17.95
N LEU A 210 -11.50 -23.11 -18.80
CA LEU A 210 -10.69 -22.82 -20.00
C LEU A 210 -9.74 -21.64 -19.83
N ASN A 211 -9.99 -20.76 -18.85
CA ASN A 211 -9.35 -19.43 -18.80
C ASN A 211 -9.11 -18.92 -17.37
N GLN A 212 -9.18 -19.79 -16.35
CA GLN A 212 -8.96 -19.39 -14.96
C GLN A 212 -7.84 -20.19 -14.29
N ILE A 213 -7.11 -19.54 -13.40
CA ILE A 213 -6.17 -20.17 -12.46
C ILE A 213 -6.67 -19.88 -11.04
N ILE A 214 -6.78 -20.92 -10.22
CA ILE A 214 -7.11 -20.82 -8.80
C ILE A 214 -5.89 -21.23 -8.00
N MET A 215 -5.36 -20.32 -7.20
CA MET A 215 -4.30 -20.55 -6.21
C MET A 215 -4.91 -20.57 -4.82
N GLU A 216 -4.78 -21.68 -4.10
CA GLU A 216 -5.22 -21.84 -2.72
C GLU A 216 -4.02 -22.13 -1.84
N GLY A 217 -4.01 -21.61 -0.62
CA GLY A 217 -2.91 -21.85 0.31
C GLY A 217 -3.24 -21.44 1.74
N SER A 218 -2.21 -21.44 2.58
CA SER A 218 -2.35 -20.98 3.96
C SER A 218 -1.09 -20.28 4.48
N CYS A 219 -1.31 -19.24 5.27
CA CYS A 219 -0.31 -18.67 6.16
C CYS A 219 0.02 -19.66 7.28
N ARG A 220 1.19 -19.50 7.88
CA ARG A 220 1.60 -20.32 9.03
C ARG A 220 0.85 -19.91 10.28
N GLY A 221 0.41 -20.86 11.10
CA GLY A 221 -0.21 -20.55 12.41
C GLY A 221 0.79 -20.06 13.47
N LYS A 222 2.08 -19.98 13.15
CA LYS A 222 3.15 -19.44 14.00
C LYS A 222 4.15 -18.62 13.18
N ARG A 223 4.78 -17.64 13.83
CA ARG A 223 5.85 -16.84 13.23
C ARG A 223 7.14 -17.65 12.93
N PRO A 224 7.93 -17.30 11.91
CA PRO A 224 9.28 -17.83 11.69
C PRO A 224 10.32 -17.29 12.71
N PRO A 225 11.47 -17.98 12.91
CA PRO A 225 11.80 -19.34 12.43
C PRO A 225 11.20 -20.40 13.36
N GLU A 226 10.55 -21.42 12.79
CA GLU A 226 9.99 -22.52 13.56
C GLU A 226 11.09 -23.30 14.28
N VAL A 227 11.00 -23.40 15.61
CA VAL A 227 11.95 -24.19 16.42
C VAL A 227 11.58 -25.69 16.38
N ASN A 228 10.33 -26.06 16.04
CA ASN A 228 9.85 -27.44 15.97
C ASN A 228 8.85 -27.65 14.81
N SER A 229 9.22 -28.48 13.84
CA SER A 229 8.47 -28.79 12.59
C SER A 229 7.25 -29.70 12.76
N SER A 230 6.85 -30.01 14.00
CA SER A 230 5.75 -30.95 14.30
C SER A 230 4.40 -30.29 14.54
N ASP A 231 4.35 -28.96 14.69
CA ASP A 231 3.11 -28.23 14.94
C ASP A 231 2.41 -27.87 13.62
N LYS A 232 1.30 -28.56 13.36
CA LYS A 232 0.49 -28.42 12.13
C LYS A 232 -0.59 -27.34 12.25
N SER A 233 -0.50 -26.42 13.21
CA SER A 233 -1.50 -25.36 13.36
C SER A 233 -1.61 -24.55 12.07
N LYS A 234 -2.70 -24.77 11.32
CA LYS A 234 -2.98 -24.03 10.08
C LYS A 234 -3.32 -22.60 10.44
N GLY A 235 -2.64 -21.64 9.83
CA GLY A 235 -2.97 -20.22 9.94
C GLY A 235 -4.13 -19.85 9.03
N ILE A 236 -4.21 -18.56 8.71
CA ILE A 236 -5.20 -18.02 7.77
C ILE A 236 -5.08 -18.72 6.42
N GLN A 237 -6.21 -19.22 5.89
CA GLN A 237 -6.28 -19.77 4.53
C GLN A 237 -6.50 -18.62 3.54
N PHE A 238 -6.04 -18.77 2.30
CA PHE A 238 -6.24 -17.78 1.25
C PHE A 238 -6.55 -18.44 -0.08
N SER A 239 -7.20 -17.66 -0.95
CA SER A 239 -7.46 -18.05 -2.34
C SER A 239 -7.38 -16.84 -3.26
N ALA A 240 -6.64 -16.99 -4.35
CA ALA A 240 -6.54 -16.04 -5.44
C ALA A 240 -7.07 -16.69 -6.74
N VAL A 241 -7.97 -15.99 -7.42
CA VAL A 241 -8.57 -16.41 -8.69
C VAL A 241 -8.14 -15.42 -9.75
N LEU A 242 -7.44 -15.91 -10.77
CA LEU A 242 -7.09 -15.18 -11.98
C LEU A 242 -7.99 -15.62 -13.13
N ASP A 243 -8.66 -14.68 -13.79
CA ASP A 243 -9.44 -14.90 -15.02
C ASP A 243 -8.78 -14.16 -16.18
N ILE A 244 -8.73 -14.81 -17.35
CA ILE A 244 -8.14 -14.24 -18.56
C ILE A 244 -9.21 -14.09 -19.62
N GLN A 245 -9.29 -12.90 -20.20
CA GLN A 245 -10.13 -12.58 -21.34
C GLN A 245 -9.23 -12.14 -22.50
N ILE A 246 -9.58 -12.54 -23.72
CA ILE A 246 -8.78 -12.28 -24.93
C ILE A 246 -9.69 -11.88 -26.10
N SER A 247 -9.11 -11.33 -27.16
CA SER A 247 -9.83 -11.02 -28.39
C SER A 247 -10.33 -12.30 -29.08
N ASN A 248 -11.65 -12.40 -29.28
CA ASN A 248 -12.33 -13.62 -29.75
C ASN A 248 -11.99 -14.07 -31.19
N GLU A 249 -11.36 -13.23 -32.02
CA GLU A 249 -11.22 -13.51 -33.46
C GLU A 249 -9.96 -14.32 -33.83
N LYS A 250 -8.88 -14.25 -33.03
CA LYS A 250 -7.59 -14.87 -33.35
C LYS A 250 -6.88 -15.53 -32.17
N GLY A 251 -7.24 -15.17 -30.94
CA GLY A 251 -6.53 -15.61 -29.77
C GLY A 251 -6.95 -17.00 -29.28
N PHE A 252 -6.00 -17.78 -28.78
CA PHE A 252 -6.25 -19.07 -28.14
C PHE A 252 -5.71 -19.08 -26.71
N ILE A 253 -6.39 -19.81 -25.82
CA ILE A 253 -5.89 -20.12 -24.48
C ILE A 253 -5.64 -21.62 -24.39
N HIS A 254 -4.40 -21.99 -24.10
CA HIS A 254 -3.98 -23.37 -23.89
C HIS A 254 -3.64 -23.61 -22.42
N VAL A 255 -4.09 -24.76 -21.90
CA VAL A 255 -3.74 -25.22 -20.56
C VAL A 255 -2.40 -25.94 -20.62
N LEU A 256 -1.44 -25.53 -19.78
CA LEU A 256 -0.13 -26.16 -19.65
C LEU A 256 0.03 -26.75 -18.25
N ASP A 257 0.31 -28.05 -18.18
CA ASP A 257 0.61 -28.83 -16.97
C ASP A 257 -0.41 -28.64 -15.82
N ASP A 258 -1.67 -28.32 -16.15
CA ASP A 258 -2.77 -28.02 -15.22
C ASP A 258 -2.51 -26.86 -14.25
N LYS A 259 -1.47 -26.05 -14.49
CA LYS A 259 -1.04 -24.96 -13.59
C LYS A 259 -0.85 -23.62 -14.26
N LYS A 260 -0.67 -23.61 -15.57
CA LYS A 260 -0.39 -22.39 -16.35
C LYS A 260 -1.38 -22.27 -17.50
N LEU A 261 -1.61 -21.03 -17.91
CA LEU A 261 -2.38 -20.71 -19.11
C LEU A 261 -1.46 -20.03 -20.11
N ARG A 262 -1.51 -20.45 -21.37
CA ARG A 262 -0.78 -19.87 -22.49
C ARG A 262 -1.76 -19.16 -23.40
N VAL A 263 -1.63 -17.84 -23.50
CA VAL A 263 -2.33 -17.02 -24.48
C VAL A 263 -1.50 -16.98 -25.76
N GLU A 264 -2.12 -17.23 -26.92
CA GLU A 264 -1.46 -17.17 -28.22
C GLU A 264 -2.23 -16.29 -29.20
N SER A 265 -1.50 -15.50 -29.98
CA SER A 265 -2.02 -14.77 -31.15
C SER A 265 -3.21 -13.84 -30.87
N SER A 266 -3.20 -13.15 -29.74
CA SER A 266 -4.27 -12.21 -29.36
C SER A 266 -3.95 -10.77 -29.79
N ASP A 267 -4.98 -9.93 -29.93
CA ASP A 267 -4.83 -8.47 -30.11
C ASP A 267 -4.73 -7.73 -28.76
N TRP A 268 -5.43 -8.27 -27.76
CA TRP A 268 -5.46 -7.75 -26.39
C TRP A 268 -5.72 -8.90 -25.42
N ALA A 269 -5.36 -8.70 -24.15
CA ALA A 269 -5.75 -9.59 -23.07
C ALA A 269 -6.11 -8.77 -21.83
N ILE A 270 -7.09 -9.21 -21.07
CA ILE A 270 -7.46 -8.64 -19.77
C ILE A 270 -7.33 -9.73 -18.72
N LEU A 271 -6.54 -9.46 -17.70
CA LEU A 271 -6.38 -10.29 -16.52
C LEU A 271 -7.13 -9.63 -15.38
N LEU A 272 -8.05 -10.37 -14.78
CA LEU A 272 -8.76 -10.00 -13.56
C LEU A 272 -8.29 -10.91 -12.44
N LEU A 273 -7.81 -10.34 -11.34
CA LEU A 273 -7.41 -11.09 -10.16
C LEU A 273 -8.22 -10.65 -8.94
N THR A 274 -8.91 -11.60 -8.32
CA THR A 274 -9.57 -11.42 -7.02
C THR A 274 -8.93 -12.32 -5.99
N ALA A 275 -8.75 -11.84 -4.76
CA ALA A 275 -8.31 -12.67 -3.65
C ALA A 275 -9.07 -12.36 -2.35
N SER A 276 -9.09 -13.36 -1.47
CA SER A 276 -9.74 -13.34 -0.17
C SER A 276 -9.00 -14.27 0.78
N SER A 277 -9.18 -14.05 2.08
CA SER A 277 -8.65 -14.91 3.14
C SER A 277 -9.78 -15.46 4.03
N SER A 278 -9.44 -16.44 4.86
CA SER A 278 -10.34 -16.95 5.90
C SER A 278 -10.33 -16.10 7.18
N PHE A 279 -9.76 -14.89 7.17
CA PHE A 279 -9.72 -14.03 8.35
C PHE A 279 -11.14 -13.55 8.73
N ASP A 280 -11.59 -13.97 9.91
CA ASP A 280 -12.92 -13.68 10.46
C ASP A 280 -12.81 -12.85 11.75
N GLY A 281 -11.95 -11.83 11.70
CA GLY A 281 -11.70 -10.90 12.79
C GLY A 281 -10.60 -11.36 13.76
N PRO A 282 -10.09 -10.42 14.58
CA PRO A 282 -8.89 -10.62 15.42
C PRO A 282 -9.10 -11.59 16.58
N PHE A 283 -10.34 -12.02 16.84
CA PHE A 283 -10.71 -12.86 17.97
C PHE A 283 -11.14 -14.28 17.56
N THR A 284 -11.23 -14.55 16.25
CA THR A 284 -11.63 -15.84 15.71
C THR A 284 -10.38 -16.58 15.29
N LYS A 285 -10.19 -17.81 15.79
CA LYS A 285 -9.07 -18.63 15.34
C LYS A 285 -9.28 -19.03 13.87
N PRO A 286 -8.21 -19.17 13.07
CA PRO A 286 -8.34 -19.63 11.69
C PRO A 286 -9.09 -20.94 11.52
N GLU A 287 -8.93 -21.88 12.46
CA GLU A 287 -9.65 -23.17 12.47
C GLU A 287 -11.16 -23.06 12.69
N ASP A 288 -11.61 -21.98 13.35
CA ASP A 288 -13.00 -21.72 13.68
C ASP A 288 -13.69 -20.79 12.66
N SER A 289 -12.92 -20.28 11.68
CA SER A 289 -13.44 -19.37 10.66
C SER A 289 -14.50 -20.05 9.80
N LYS A 290 -15.58 -19.32 9.54
CA LYS A 290 -16.67 -19.77 8.65
C LYS A 290 -16.50 -19.26 7.22
N LYS A 291 -15.45 -18.48 6.96
CA LYS A 291 -15.17 -17.92 5.64
C LYS A 291 -14.45 -18.94 4.78
N ASP A 292 -14.99 -19.17 3.58
CA ASP A 292 -14.32 -19.93 2.54
C ASP A 292 -13.70 -18.94 1.53
N PRO A 293 -12.37 -18.73 1.57
CA PRO A 293 -11.72 -17.76 0.71
C PRO A 293 -11.89 -18.07 -0.78
N THR A 294 -12.01 -19.35 -1.17
CA THR A 294 -12.20 -19.71 -2.59
C THR A 294 -13.59 -19.33 -3.07
N SER A 295 -14.62 -19.65 -2.28
CA SER A 295 -16.00 -19.26 -2.60
C SER A 295 -16.16 -17.73 -2.65
N GLU A 296 -15.54 -16.99 -1.72
CA GLU A 296 -15.56 -15.53 -1.72
C GLU A 296 -14.85 -14.93 -2.93
N SER A 297 -13.64 -15.42 -3.27
CA SER A 297 -12.90 -14.96 -4.45
C SER A 297 -13.65 -15.25 -5.75
N LEU A 298 -14.25 -16.43 -5.89
CA LEU A 298 -15.08 -16.77 -7.06
C LEU A 298 -16.33 -15.88 -7.16
N SER A 299 -16.95 -15.53 -6.04
CA SER A 299 -18.10 -14.63 -6.00
C SER A 299 -17.74 -13.19 -6.43
N LYS A 300 -16.61 -12.67 -5.91
CA LYS A 300 -16.04 -11.39 -6.35
C LYS A 300 -15.70 -11.41 -7.84
N MET A 301 -15.07 -12.49 -8.31
CA MET A 301 -14.74 -12.67 -9.73
C MET A 301 -15.99 -12.67 -10.61
N LYS A 302 -17.04 -13.40 -10.21
CA LYS A 302 -18.32 -13.42 -10.93
C LYS A 302 -18.94 -12.02 -11.01
N SER A 303 -18.85 -11.24 -9.95
CA SER A 303 -19.36 -9.87 -9.89
C SER A 303 -18.56 -8.94 -10.81
N ALA A 304 -17.22 -8.99 -10.75
CA ALA A 304 -16.34 -8.21 -11.64
C ALA A 304 -16.61 -8.54 -13.12
N LYS A 305 -16.77 -9.82 -13.47
CA LYS A 305 -17.08 -10.28 -14.83
C LYS A 305 -18.46 -9.89 -15.34
N SER A 306 -19.33 -9.35 -14.50
CA SER A 306 -20.63 -8.81 -14.95
C SER A 306 -20.51 -7.42 -15.61
N PHE A 307 -19.33 -6.80 -15.52
CA PHE A 307 -19.00 -5.51 -16.11
C PHE A 307 -17.97 -5.67 -17.23
N SER A 308 -17.99 -4.77 -18.21
CA SER A 308 -16.91 -4.68 -19.20
C SER A 308 -15.65 -4.07 -18.57
N TYR A 309 -14.51 -4.19 -19.25
CA TYR A 309 -13.29 -3.49 -18.82
C TYR A 309 -13.51 -1.98 -18.68
N ASP A 310 -14.18 -1.36 -19.66
CA ASP A 310 -14.42 0.09 -19.65
C ASP A 310 -15.33 0.50 -18.49
N ASP A 311 -16.31 -0.34 -18.13
CA ASP A 311 -17.17 -0.11 -16.96
C ASP A 311 -16.37 -0.21 -15.64
N ILE A 312 -15.55 -1.25 -15.47
CA ILE A 312 -14.69 -1.42 -14.28
C ILE A 312 -13.72 -0.25 -14.17
N TYR A 313 -13.11 0.16 -15.28
CA TYR A 313 -12.17 1.27 -15.32
C TYR A 313 -12.85 2.60 -14.98
N ALA A 314 -14.03 2.88 -15.55
CA ALA A 314 -14.79 4.09 -15.25
C ALA A 314 -15.20 4.17 -13.76
N ARG A 315 -15.61 3.04 -13.18
CA ARG A 315 -15.95 2.95 -11.74
C ARG A 315 -14.74 3.13 -10.84
N HIS A 316 -13.60 2.56 -11.22
CA HIS A 316 -12.31 2.79 -10.55
C HIS A 316 -11.94 4.27 -10.56
N LEU A 317 -12.02 4.94 -11.73
CA LEU A 317 -11.72 6.36 -11.86
C LEU A 317 -12.65 7.21 -11.01
N ASP A 318 -13.96 6.97 -11.07
CA ASP A 318 -14.94 7.71 -10.27
C ASP A 318 -14.65 7.57 -8.77
N ASP A 319 -14.46 6.35 -8.26
CA ASP A 319 -14.11 6.12 -6.85
C ASP A 319 -12.81 6.81 -6.44
N TYR A 320 -11.75 6.64 -7.22
CA TYR A 320 -10.43 7.18 -6.90
C TYR A 320 -10.39 8.70 -6.98
N GLN A 321 -10.88 9.29 -8.08
CA GLN A 321 -10.84 10.73 -8.33
C GLN A 321 -11.73 11.50 -7.34
N ASN A 322 -12.85 10.89 -6.90
CA ASN A 322 -13.68 11.45 -5.83
C ASN A 322 -12.94 11.64 -4.50
N LEU A 323 -11.83 10.92 -4.27
CA LEU A 323 -10.92 11.11 -3.14
C LEU A 323 -9.72 11.99 -3.54
N PHE A 324 -9.05 11.66 -4.63
CA PHE A 324 -7.79 12.27 -5.02
C PHE A 324 -7.96 13.74 -5.42
N HIS A 325 -9.00 14.11 -6.15
CA HIS A 325 -9.19 15.50 -6.62
C HIS A 325 -9.65 16.48 -5.54
N ARG A 326 -9.89 16.02 -4.30
CA ARG A 326 -10.26 16.88 -3.17
C ARG A 326 -9.18 17.88 -2.76
N VAL A 327 -7.91 17.62 -3.10
CA VAL A 327 -6.78 18.50 -2.77
C VAL A 327 -5.87 18.63 -3.99
N SER A 328 -5.55 19.88 -4.33
CA SER A 328 -4.52 20.24 -5.28
C SER A 328 -3.45 21.07 -4.59
N LEU A 329 -2.18 20.85 -4.95
CA LEU A 329 -1.05 21.64 -4.49
C LEU A 329 -0.26 22.09 -5.72
N GLN A 330 -0.05 23.41 -5.82
CA GLN A 330 0.75 24.01 -6.88
C GLN A 330 1.74 24.99 -6.26
N LEU A 331 3.02 24.69 -6.40
CA LEU A 331 4.18 25.46 -5.94
C LEU A 331 4.96 26.04 -7.12
N SER A 332 4.97 25.32 -8.24
CA SER A 332 5.53 25.76 -9.51
C SER A 332 4.58 26.76 -10.19
N LYS A 333 5.11 27.91 -10.61
CA LYS A 333 4.35 28.83 -11.46
C LYS A 333 4.19 28.16 -12.83
N SER A 334 2.99 28.22 -13.41
CA SER A 334 2.86 28.08 -14.85
C SER A 334 3.81 29.11 -15.49
N SER A 335 4.72 28.66 -16.35
CA SER A 335 5.66 29.56 -16.99
C SER A 335 4.87 30.48 -17.91
N LYS A 336 4.55 31.69 -17.46
CA LYS A 336 4.25 32.80 -18.38
C LYS A 336 5.48 33.02 -19.22
N THR A 337 5.44 32.60 -20.48
CA THR A 337 6.44 32.92 -21.50
C THR A 337 6.55 34.44 -21.61
N VAL A 338 7.46 35.04 -20.84
CA VAL A 338 7.88 36.43 -21.04
C VAL A 338 8.80 36.40 -22.25
N LEU A 339 8.29 36.78 -23.43
CA LEU A 339 9.10 37.15 -24.58
C LEU A 339 9.96 38.37 -24.20
N GLY A 340 11.15 38.12 -23.66
CA GLY A 340 12.19 39.11 -23.40
C GLY A 340 13.48 38.70 -24.09
N LYS A 341 14.05 39.63 -24.88
CA LYS A 341 15.20 39.47 -25.79
C LYS A 341 16.41 38.70 -25.21
N PRO A 342 17.18 38.00 -26.06
CA PRO A 342 18.37 37.26 -25.62
C PRO A 342 19.49 38.22 -25.24
N ILE A 343 20.01 38.07 -24.01
CA ILE A 343 21.33 38.56 -23.63
C ILE A 343 22.25 37.35 -23.61
N LEU A 344 23.23 37.37 -24.51
CA LEU A 344 24.34 36.41 -24.59
C LEU A 344 25.20 36.53 -23.32
N ASP A 345 25.32 35.46 -22.55
CA ASP A 345 26.59 35.18 -21.87
C ASP A 345 26.74 33.66 -21.60
N GLU A 346 27.78 33.08 -22.20
CA GLU A 346 28.13 31.67 -22.12
C GLU A 346 28.81 31.36 -20.78
N ARG A 347 28.10 30.69 -19.86
CA ARG A 347 28.73 29.85 -18.84
C ARG A 347 27.98 28.53 -18.71
N LYS A 348 28.66 27.45 -19.09
CA LYS A 348 28.26 26.05 -18.91
C LYS A 348 27.98 25.77 -17.43
N LEU A 349 26.72 25.86 -17.05
CA LEU A 349 26.10 25.04 -16.01
C LEU A 349 25.05 24.19 -16.72
N VAL A 350 25.18 22.87 -16.61
CA VAL A 350 24.13 21.93 -17.05
C VAL A 350 22.99 22.05 -16.05
N SER A 351 22.16 23.08 -16.23
CA SER A 351 20.87 23.22 -15.56
C SER A 351 19.85 22.36 -16.30
N CYS A 352 19.01 21.63 -15.58
CA CYS A 352 17.93 20.79 -16.13
C CYS A 352 16.82 21.60 -16.83
N GLN A 353 16.99 22.92 -16.99
CA GLN A 353 16.05 23.81 -17.65
C GLN A 353 16.24 23.93 -19.18
N THR A 354 17.34 23.43 -19.75
CA THR A 354 17.50 23.35 -21.21
C THR A 354 16.99 22.01 -21.73
N ASN A 355 15.66 21.92 -21.94
CA ASN A 355 14.98 21.19 -23.04
C ASN A 355 13.48 20.95 -22.79
N ILE A 356 12.79 21.72 -21.95
CA ILE A 356 11.33 21.60 -21.80
C ILE A 356 10.57 22.41 -22.88
N SER A 357 11.23 23.27 -23.66
CA SER A 357 10.56 24.22 -24.55
C SER A 357 10.50 23.83 -26.04
N GLN A 358 10.88 22.61 -26.46
CA GLN A 358 10.84 22.24 -27.89
C GLN A 358 10.38 20.83 -28.25
N ILE A 359 9.73 20.10 -27.35
CA ILE A 359 9.04 18.86 -27.72
C ILE A 359 7.63 18.92 -27.14
N GLY A 360 6.63 19.13 -28.02
CA GLY A 360 5.26 18.80 -27.67
C GLY A 360 5.17 17.30 -27.46
N GLY A 361 5.14 16.86 -26.21
CA GLY A 361 5.01 15.47 -25.81
C GLY A 361 5.10 15.30 -24.30
N ASP A 362 4.35 14.34 -23.77
CA ASP A 362 4.23 13.94 -22.35
C ASP A 362 5.55 13.44 -21.69
N ASN A 363 6.72 13.83 -22.19
CA ASN A 363 8.01 13.32 -21.70
C ASN A 363 8.42 13.97 -20.38
N VAL A 364 7.91 13.40 -19.28
CA VAL A 364 8.37 13.68 -17.91
C VAL A 364 9.72 12.99 -17.68
N ALA A 365 10.71 13.73 -17.19
CA ALA A 365 12.01 13.15 -16.83
C ALA A 365 11.85 12.02 -15.80
N PRO A 366 12.65 10.92 -15.87
CA PRO A 366 12.57 9.84 -14.90
C PRO A 366 12.67 10.35 -13.46
N THR A 367 11.81 9.82 -12.59
CA THR A 367 11.69 10.29 -11.19
C THR A 367 13.01 10.11 -10.43
N SER A 368 13.74 9.04 -10.70
CA SER A 368 15.07 8.79 -10.13
C SER A 368 16.08 9.88 -10.50
N SER A 369 16.02 10.41 -11.73
CA SER A 369 16.84 11.55 -12.17
C SER A 369 16.46 12.83 -11.44
N ARG A 370 15.16 13.09 -11.26
CA ARG A 370 14.65 14.25 -10.49
C ARG A 370 15.12 14.22 -9.04
N ILE A 371 15.10 13.04 -8.40
CA ILE A 371 15.63 12.84 -7.04
C ILE A 371 17.13 13.16 -6.97
N LYS A 372 17.93 12.60 -7.90
CA LYS A 372 19.38 12.82 -7.94
C LYS A 372 19.75 14.28 -8.16
N SER A 373 18.98 15.01 -8.98
CA SER A 373 19.25 16.42 -9.26
C SER A 373 18.76 17.38 -8.18
N PHE A 374 17.82 16.96 -7.31
CA PHE A 374 17.11 17.84 -6.38
C PHE A 374 18.03 18.64 -5.44
N GLN A 375 19.19 18.10 -5.07
CA GLN A 375 20.17 18.82 -4.24
C GLN A 375 20.72 20.09 -4.94
N ASN A 376 20.74 20.11 -6.27
CA ASN A 376 21.36 21.16 -7.08
C ASN A 376 20.34 21.96 -7.90
N ASP A 377 19.15 21.41 -8.14
CA ASP A 377 18.04 22.05 -8.87
C ASP A 377 16.75 21.83 -8.07
N GLU A 378 16.28 22.89 -7.40
CA GLU A 378 15.01 22.84 -6.71
C GLU A 378 13.90 22.64 -7.73
N ASP A 379 13.21 21.50 -7.65
CA ASP A 379 12.06 21.17 -8.49
C ASP A 379 10.77 21.26 -7.66
N PRO A 380 10.10 22.43 -7.59
CA PRO A 380 8.84 22.57 -6.86
C PRO A 380 7.76 21.59 -7.34
N SER A 381 7.76 21.22 -8.62
CA SER A 381 6.81 20.23 -9.13
C SER A 381 7.12 18.80 -8.69
N PHE A 382 8.35 18.52 -8.23
CA PHE A 382 8.67 17.24 -7.58
C PHE A 382 8.13 17.21 -6.15
N VAL A 383 8.14 18.36 -5.46
CA VAL A 383 7.53 18.49 -4.12
C VAL A 383 6.01 18.31 -4.20
N GLU A 384 5.36 18.90 -5.22
CA GLU A 384 3.94 18.66 -5.53
C GLU A 384 3.65 17.18 -5.76
N LEU A 385 4.48 16.51 -6.59
CA LEU A 385 4.35 15.08 -6.86
C LEU A 385 4.50 14.25 -5.59
N LEU A 386 5.51 14.52 -4.76
CA LEU A 386 5.75 13.79 -3.50
C LEU A 386 4.58 13.98 -2.51
N PHE A 387 4.04 15.19 -2.40
CA PHE A 387 2.86 15.47 -1.59
C PHE A 387 1.66 14.65 -2.05
N GLN A 388 1.37 14.67 -3.36
CA GLN A 388 0.27 13.90 -3.93
C GLN A 388 0.49 12.39 -3.86
N TYR A 389 1.75 11.94 -3.92
CA TYR A 389 2.09 10.54 -3.76
C TYR A 389 1.74 10.01 -2.36
N GLY A 390 1.95 10.82 -1.31
CA GLY A 390 1.49 10.47 0.05
C GLY A 390 -0.02 10.29 0.14
N ARG A 391 -0.81 11.13 -0.54
CA ARG A 391 -2.28 10.99 -0.62
C ARG A 391 -2.69 9.75 -1.41
N TYR A 392 -2.05 9.51 -2.56
CA TYR A 392 -2.25 8.31 -3.36
C TYR A 392 -2.02 7.04 -2.55
N LEU A 393 -0.87 6.95 -1.85
CA LEU A 393 -0.52 5.77 -1.07
C LEU A 393 -1.56 5.47 0.00
N LEU A 394 -2.03 6.49 0.74
CA LEU A 394 -3.06 6.30 1.75
C LEU A 394 -4.39 5.80 1.15
N ILE A 395 -4.83 6.35 0.01
CA ILE A 395 -6.02 5.85 -0.71
C ILE A 395 -5.82 4.39 -1.14
N ALA A 396 -4.62 4.05 -1.60
CA ALA A 396 -4.31 2.72 -2.13
C ALA A 396 -4.12 1.64 -1.05
N CYS A 397 -3.88 2.01 0.21
CA CYS A 397 -3.60 1.06 1.30
C CYS A 397 -4.50 1.18 2.54
N SER A 398 -5.45 2.13 2.57
CA SER A 398 -6.39 2.28 3.69
C SER A 398 -7.75 2.79 3.20
N ARG A 399 -8.71 1.87 3.10
CA ARG A 399 -10.09 2.16 2.66
C ARG A 399 -11.08 1.59 3.68
N PRO A 400 -12.31 2.12 3.76
CA PRO A 400 -13.35 1.54 4.59
C PRO A 400 -13.46 0.01 4.45
N GLY A 401 -13.43 -0.71 5.58
CA GLY A 401 -13.50 -2.18 5.62
C GLY A 401 -12.18 -2.93 5.36
N THR A 402 -11.05 -2.24 5.26
CA THR A 402 -9.71 -2.85 5.14
C THR A 402 -8.97 -2.85 6.49
N GLN A 403 -7.78 -3.46 6.54
CA GLN A 403 -6.86 -3.34 7.67
C GLN A 403 -6.14 -1.99 7.66
N VAL A 404 -5.47 -1.68 8.77
CA VAL A 404 -4.66 -0.47 8.85
C VAL A 404 -3.47 -0.53 7.89
N ALA A 405 -3.10 0.63 7.33
CA ALA A 405 -1.82 0.79 6.65
C ALA A 405 -0.68 0.46 7.62
N ASN A 406 0.00 -0.66 7.38
CA ASN A 406 1.10 -1.15 8.22
C ASN A 406 2.42 -0.43 7.91
N LEU A 407 3.58 -0.93 8.37
CA LEU A 407 4.88 -0.27 8.12
C LEU A 407 5.21 -0.09 6.63
N GLN A 408 4.62 -0.89 5.75
CA GLN A 408 4.81 -0.83 4.31
C GLN A 408 3.48 -0.56 3.58
N GLY A 409 2.48 0.01 4.27
CA GLY A 409 1.11 0.18 3.76
C GLY A 409 0.40 -1.16 3.64
N ILE A 410 0.44 -1.76 2.46
CA ILE A 410 0.01 -3.14 2.19
C ILE A 410 1.01 -3.89 1.28
N TRP A 411 2.14 -3.30 0.91
CA TRP A 411 3.05 -3.87 -0.08
C TRP A 411 4.23 -4.54 0.61
N ASN A 412 4.37 -5.87 0.44
CA ASN A 412 5.45 -6.64 1.06
C ASN A 412 5.84 -7.84 0.21
N LYS A 413 7.15 -8.03 0.01
CA LYS A 413 7.73 -9.16 -0.72
C LYS A 413 8.22 -10.31 0.16
N ASP A 414 8.50 -10.05 1.43
CA ASP A 414 9.28 -10.93 2.28
C ASP A 414 8.36 -11.70 3.23
N VAL A 415 8.59 -13.01 3.40
CA VAL A 415 7.91 -13.81 4.45
C VAL A 415 8.42 -13.50 5.86
N THR A 416 9.58 -12.82 5.95
CA THR A 416 10.18 -12.29 7.18
C THR A 416 10.62 -10.84 6.94
N PRO A 417 9.66 -9.90 6.78
CA PRO A 417 9.97 -8.49 6.53
C PRO A 417 10.58 -7.83 7.77
N ALA A 418 11.20 -6.67 7.56
CA ALA A 418 11.74 -5.88 8.66
C ALA A 418 10.63 -5.47 9.64
N TRP A 419 10.89 -5.68 10.93
CA TRP A 419 9.94 -5.40 12.02
C TRP A 419 8.55 -6.03 11.80
N ASP A 420 8.55 -7.24 11.23
CA ASP A 420 7.35 -8.05 10.95
C ASP A 420 6.31 -7.36 10.04
N CYS A 421 6.66 -6.20 9.46
CA CYS A 421 5.73 -5.26 8.82
C CYS A 421 4.53 -4.91 9.72
N ALA A 422 4.73 -4.93 11.05
CA ALA A 422 3.68 -4.79 12.05
C ALA A 422 3.26 -3.33 12.26
N PRO A 423 2.02 -3.04 12.73
CA PRO A 423 1.66 -1.70 13.18
C PRO A 423 2.46 -1.27 14.43
N HIS A 424 3.42 -0.37 14.25
CA HIS A 424 4.21 0.23 15.33
C HIS A 424 3.52 1.48 15.88
N LEU A 425 3.13 1.43 17.15
CA LEU A 425 2.21 2.37 17.81
C LEU A 425 2.93 3.46 18.60
N ASN A 426 4.25 3.58 18.46
CA ASN A 426 5.06 4.59 19.16
C ASN A 426 5.55 5.73 18.27
N ILE A 427 5.12 5.76 17.00
CA ILE A 427 5.25 6.87 16.04
C ILE A 427 4.71 6.48 14.66
N ASN A 428 5.00 5.26 14.19
CA ASN A 428 4.83 4.89 12.78
C ASN A 428 3.37 4.83 12.34
N LEU A 429 2.52 4.10 13.07
CA LEU A 429 1.11 3.98 12.72
C LEU A 429 0.43 5.35 12.82
N GLN A 430 0.75 6.15 13.84
CA GLN A 430 0.24 7.51 13.93
C GLN A 430 0.63 8.34 12.71
N MET A 431 1.91 8.28 12.31
CA MET A 431 2.43 8.98 11.14
C MET A 431 1.72 8.59 9.85
N ASN A 432 1.40 7.32 9.66
CA ASN A 432 0.65 6.85 8.49
C ASN A 432 -0.70 7.59 8.33
N TYR A 433 -1.34 7.98 9.44
CA TYR A 433 -2.66 8.62 9.43
C TYR A 433 -2.63 10.14 9.66
N TRP A 434 -1.49 10.77 9.96
CA TRP A 434 -1.40 12.24 10.02
C TRP A 434 -1.93 12.97 8.77
N PRO A 435 -1.68 12.50 7.53
CA PRO A 435 -2.19 13.19 6.35
C PRO A 435 -3.70 13.00 6.13
N SER A 436 -4.34 12.01 6.76
CA SER A 436 -5.74 11.64 6.44
C SER A 436 -6.72 12.82 6.54
N LEU A 437 -6.78 13.50 7.69
CA LEU A 437 -7.71 14.61 7.92
C LEU A 437 -7.30 15.88 7.18
N SER A 438 -6.04 16.30 7.34
CA SER A 438 -5.52 17.54 6.74
C SER A 438 -5.51 17.51 5.20
N ASN A 439 -5.44 16.32 4.59
CA ASN A 439 -5.49 16.13 3.14
C ASN A 439 -6.84 15.61 2.62
N ASN A 440 -7.92 15.78 3.40
CA ASN A 440 -9.31 15.54 3.01
C ASN A 440 -9.63 14.09 2.62
N LEU A 441 -9.08 13.14 3.38
CA LEU A 441 -9.23 11.69 3.26
C LEU A 441 -9.67 11.08 4.60
N HIS A 442 -10.69 11.67 5.23
CA HIS A 442 -11.13 11.27 6.57
C HIS A 442 -11.68 9.84 6.62
N GLU A 443 -12.30 9.38 5.53
CA GLU A 443 -12.82 8.01 5.37
C GLU A 443 -11.68 6.96 5.38
N CYS A 444 -10.47 7.36 4.99
CA CYS A 444 -9.30 6.48 5.10
C CYS A 444 -8.88 6.23 6.55
N GLN A 445 -9.45 6.90 7.57
CA GLN A 445 -9.17 6.58 8.98
C GLN A 445 -10.02 5.43 9.52
N GLU A 446 -11.07 4.99 8.83
CA GLU A 446 -11.98 3.95 9.33
C GLU A 446 -11.24 2.66 9.76
N PRO A 447 -10.26 2.13 8.99
CA PRO A 447 -9.46 0.99 9.43
C PRO A 447 -8.73 1.20 10.76
N LEU A 448 -8.29 2.43 11.04
CA LEU A 448 -7.64 2.76 12.31
C LEU A 448 -8.64 2.66 13.48
N PHE A 449 -9.88 3.06 13.28
CA PHE A 449 -10.92 2.98 14.31
C PHE A 449 -11.34 1.55 14.59
N ASP A 450 -11.43 0.71 13.56
CA ASP A 450 -11.67 -0.72 13.71
C ASP A 450 -10.53 -1.38 14.51
N HIS A 451 -9.29 -1.04 14.19
CA HIS A 451 -8.11 -1.53 14.91
C HIS A 451 -8.09 -1.06 16.37
N ILE A 452 -8.35 0.23 16.65
CA ILE A 452 -8.47 0.76 18.02
C ILE A 452 -9.59 0.04 18.79
N SER A 453 -10.73 -0.21 18.14
CA SER A 453 -11.84 -0.94 18.74
C SER A 453 -11.43 -2.35 19.15
N ALA A 454 -10.74 -3.09 18.28
CA ALA A 454 -10.21 -4.41 18.60
C ALA A 454 -9.16 -4.37 19.72
N LEU A 455 -8.24 -3.42 19.68
CA LEU A 455 -7.22 -3.20 20.71
C LEU A 455 -7.86 -2.91 22.08
N SER A 456 -8.98 -2.17 22.12
CA SER A 456 -9.65 -1.86 23.38
C SER A 456 -10.18 -3.12 24.09
N VAL A 457 -10.61 -4.13 23.34
CA VAL A 457 -11.10 -5.41 23.90
C VAL A 457 -9.98 -6.21 24.53
N ASN A 458 -8.89 -6.46 23.78
CA ASN A 458 -7.73 -7.18 24.31
C ASN A 458 -6.98 -6.37 25.37
N GLY A 459 -6.82 -5.07 25.14
CA GLY A 459 -6.14 -4.14 26.01
C GLY A 459 -6.82 -3.96 27.36
N SER A 460 -8.15 -4.14 27.43
CA SER A 460 -8.86 -4.17 28.72
C SER A 460 -8.42 -5.35 29.58
N LYS A 461 -8.13 -6.50 28.96
CA LYS A 461 -7.58 -7.67 29.67
C LYS A 461 -6.15 -7.41 30.11
N THR A 462 -5.31 -6.83 29.25
CA THR A 462 -3.93 -6.45 29.59
C THR A 462 -3.88 -5.43 30.72
N ALA A 463 -4.72 -4.39 30.70
CA ALA A 463 -4.80 -3.38 31.76
C ALA A 463 -5.14 -4.02 33.11
N LYS A 464 -6.17 -4.88 33.11
CA LYS A 464 -6.64 -5.56 34.31
C LYS A 464 -5.59 -6.53 34.89
N VAL A 465 -5.00 -7.37 34.04
CA VAL A 465 -4.10 -8.44 34.51
C VAL A 465 -2.69 -7.95 34.79
N ASN A 466 -2.12 -7.14 33.90
CA ASN A 466 -0.70 -6.76 33.99
C ASN A 466 -0.47 -5.56 34.91
N TYR A 467 -1.47 -4.67 35.03
CA TYR A 467 -1.34 -3.39 35.73
C TYR A 467 -2.34 -3.18 36.85
N GLU A 468 -3.26 -4.13 37.07
CA GLU A 468 -4.38 -4.00 38.02
C GLU A 468 -5.17 -2.70 37.83
N ALA A 469 -5.30 -2.27 36.58
CA ALA A 469 -5.88 -0.99 36.19
C ALA A 469 -7.20 -1.16 35.44
N ASN A 470 -8.04 -0.13 35.51
CA ASN A 470 -9.23 0.02 34.67
C ASN A 470 -8.87 0.55 33.28
N GLY A 471 -9.84 0.55 32.37
CA GLY A 471 -9.63 1.00 30.99
C GLY A 471 -8.92 -0.07 30.15
N TRP A 472 -8.17 0.36 29.14
CA TRP A 472 -7.42 -0.53 28.26
C TRP A 472 -6.02 0.04 27.98
N VAL A 473 -5.09 -0.84 27.63
CA VAL A 473 -3.71 -0.48 27.29
C VAL A 473 -3.22 -1.29 26.10
N THR A 474 -2.43 -0.66 25.24
CA THR A 474 -1.57 -1.35 24.28
C THR A 474 -0.20 -0.66 24.27
N HIS A 475 0.81 -1.40 23.84
CA HIS A 475 2.21 -0.98 23.90
C HIS A 475 2.70 -0.43 22.56
N HIS A 476 4.01 -0.45 22.32
CA HIS A 476 4.61 0.17 21.14
C HIS A 476 4.37 -0.58 19.82
N VAL A 477 3.80 -1.79 19.83
CA VAL A 477 3.57 -2.59 18.62
C VAL A 477 2.37 -3.51 18.78
N SER A 478 1.61 -3.71 17.71
CA SER A 478 0.50 -4.67 17.60
C SER A 478 0.59 -5.47 16.30
N ASP A 479 -0.45 -6.23 15.97
CA ASP A 479 -0.57 -7.07 14.77
C ASP A 479 -2.05 -7.27 14.40
N LEU A 480 -2.32 -8.09 13.39
CA LEU A 480 -3.67 -8.44 12.94
C LEU A 480 -4.57 -8.96 14.07
N TRP A 481 -3.99 -9.64 15.07
CA TRP A 481 -4.71 -10.28 16.18
C TRP A 481 -4.99 -9.32 17.35
N ALA A 482 -4.74 -8.03 17.16
CA ALA A 482 -4.89 -6.98 18.16
C ALA A 482 -4.07 -7.28 19.43
N LYS A 483 -2.80 -7.67 19.25
CA LYS A 483 -1.85 -7.82 20.35
C LYS A 483 -1.71 -6.54 21.16
N THR A 484 -1.76 -6.68 22.48
CA THR A 484 -1.68 -5.55 23.43
C THR A 484 -0.57 -5.64 24.46
N SER A 485 0.16 -6.77 24.53
CA SER A 485 1.32 -6.91 25.42
C SER A 485 2.54 -6.19 24.87
N PRO A 486 3.54 -5.85 25.70
CA PRO A 486 4.87 -5.47 25.23
C PRO A 486 5.48 -6.53 24.31
N TYR A 487 6.43 -6.15 23.47
CA TYR A 487 7.21 -7.08 22.64
C TYR A 487 8.30 -7.78 23.46
N GLU A 488 8.80 -8.92 22.96
CA GLU A 488 9.77 -9.81 23.65
C GLU A 488 11.23 -9.35 23.52
N GLU A 489 11.57 -8.11 23.86
CA GLU A 489 12.93 -7.61 23.65
C GLU A 489 13.33 -6.52 24.68
N ASP A 490 14.19 -5.57 24.31
CA ASP A 490 14.76 -4.58 25.23
C ASP A 490 13.66 -3.67 25.82
N PRO A 491 13.54 -3.59 27.16
CA PRO A 491 12.58 -2.72 27.83
C PRO A 491 12.65 -1.25 27.42
N VAL A 492 13.79 -0.76 26.90
CA VAL A 492 13.97 0.62 26.47
C VAL A 492 12.94 1.06 25.42
N TRP A 493 12.46 0.13 24.60
CA TRP A 493 11.39 0.37 23.64
C TRP A 493 10.19 -0.55 23.85
N ALA A 494 10.39 -1.76 24.41
CA ALA A 494 9.31 -2.72 24.58
C ALA A 494 8.27 -2.26 25.60
N VAL A 495 8.72 -1.80 26.77
CA VAL A 495 7.86 -1.43 27.91
C VAL A 495 7.44 0.03 27.79
N TRP A 496 6.58 0.31 26.81
CA TRP A 496 6.02 1.63 26.55
C TRP A 496 4.48 1.53 26.48
N PRO A 497 3.76 1.71 27.61
CA PRO A 497 2.32 1.47 27.70
C PRO A 497 1.46 2.65 27.22
N MET A 498 1.92 3.42 26.24
CA MET A 498 1.28 4.67 25.81
C MET A 498 0.69 4.58 24.39
N GLY A 499 0.78 3.42 23.72
CA GLY A 499 0.32 3.25 22.35
C GLY A 499 -1.17 3.51 22.22
N GLY A 500 -1.97 2.91 23.10
CA GLY A 500 -3.43 3.11 23.09
C GLY A 500 -3.83 4.55 23.36
N ALA A 501 -3.14 5.21 24.30
CA ALA A 501 -3.39 6.61 24.64
C ALA A 501 -3.08 7.56 23.47
N TRP A 502 -1.97 7.33 22.76
CA TRP A 502 -1.64 8.14 21.57
C TRP A 502 -2.63 7.84 20.43
N LEU A 503 -2.99 6.58 20.17
CA LEU A 503 -3.99 6.27 19.15
C LEU A 503 -5.34 6.97 19.42
N CYS A 504 -5.74 7.14 20.68
CA CYS A 504 -6.96 7.88 21.02
C CYS A 504 -6.93 9.36 20.59
N THR A 505 -5.77 9.96 20.32
CA THR A 505 -5.72 11.33 19.78
C THR A 505 -6.33 11.38 18.39
N HIS A 506 -6.20 10.32 17.59
CA HIS A 506 -6.84 10.25 16.27
C HIS A 506 -8.37 10.23 16.35
N LEU A 507 -8.96 9.60 17.38
CA LEU A 507 -10.41 9.63 17.60
C LEU A 507 -10.89 11.07 17.88
N TRP A 508 -10.15 11.77 18.75
CA TRP A 508 -10.45 13.16 19.07
C TRP A 508 -10.25 14.08 17.87
N GLU A 509 -9.13 13.92 17.15
CA GLU A 509 -8.85 14.67 15.92
C GLU A 509 -9.96 14.47 14.90
N HIS A 510 -10.39 13.23 14.65
CA HIS A 510 -11.49 12.93 13.74
C HIS A 510 -12.75 13.72 14.09
N TYR A 511 -13.21 13.63 15.35
CA TYR A 511 -14.34 14.42 15.84
C TYR A 511 -14.13 15.93 15.63
N THR A 512 -12.95 16.47 15.95
CA THR A 512 -12.70 17.92 15.79
C THR A 512 -12.65 18.40 14.33
N TYR A 513 -12.30 17.52 13.40
CA TYR A 513 -12.28 17.82 11.97
C TYR A 513 -13.66 17.66 11.30
N THR A 514 -14.39 16.61 11.64
CA THR A 514 -15.66 16.27 10.98
C THR A 514 -16.89 16.81 11.70
N MET A 515 -16.80 17.02 13.02
CA MET A 515 -17.91 17.33 13.91
C MET A 515 -19.05 16.30 13.87
N ASP A 516 -18.76 15.06 13.42
CA ASP A 516 -19.70 13.94 13.46
C ASP A 516 -19.88 13.45 14.91
N LYS A 517 -21.12 13.35 15.38
CA LYS A 517 -21.47 13.33 16.82
C LYS A 517 -21.76 11.95 17.39
#